data_AF-X1A642-F1
#
_entry.id   AF-X1A642-F1
#
_cell.length_a   1.000
_cell.length_b   1.000
_cell.length_c   1.000
_cell.angle_alpha   90.00
_cell.angle_beta   90.00
_cell.angle_gamma   90.00
#
_symmetry.space_group_name_H-M   'P 1'
#
loop_
_entity.id
_entity.type
_entity.pdbx_description
1 polymer ?
#
loop_
_entity_poly.entity_id
_entity_poly.type
_entity_poly.pdbx_seq_one_letter_code
_entity_poly.pdbx_strand_id
1 'polypeptide(L)'
;SECGATVLGESFHQFNPQGVSGVVVIAESHLFIHTWPEYGYVAADIFTCGNSVQPEKAAQILVRKLGAKNHSIVEIQRGILDT
;
A
#
# COMPACT_ATOMS: atom_id res chain seq x y z
N SER A 1 6.36 7.20 11.12
CA SER A 1 5.30 6.47 10.40
C SER A 1 5.04 5.15 11.12
N GLU A 2 3.81 4.64 11.13
CA GLU A 2 3.44 3.40 11.87
C GLU A 2 4.18 2.15 11.35
N CYS A 3 4.69 2.17 10.11
CA CYS A 3 5.44 1.08 9.49
C CYS A 3 6.97 1.30 9.42
N GLY A 4 7.49 2.43 9.93
CA GLY A 4 8.92 2.73 9.91
C GLY A 4 9.48 3.26 8.58
N ALA A 5 8.64 3.49 7.57
CA ALA A 5 9.05 4.05 6.28
C ALA A 5 9.23 5.59 6.33
N THR A 6 10.23 6.09 5.62
CA THR A 6 10.45 7.54 5.40
C THR A 6 9.69 8.00 4.18
N VAL A 7 8.71 8.91 4.36
CA VAL A 7 7.90 9.48 3.27
C VAL A 7 8.69 10.58 2.57
N LEU A 8 8.77 10.49 1.25
CA LEU A 8 9.39 11.49 0.37
C LEU A 8 8.34 12.40 -0.30
N GLY A 9 7.13 11.90 -0.50
CA GLY A 9 6.04 12.68 -1.07
C GLY A 9 4.77 11.83 -1.23
N GLU A 10 3.65 12.50 -1.53
CA GLU A 10 2.37 11.86 -1.75
C GLU A 10 1.57 12.56 -2.86
N SER A 11 0.71 11.81 -3.52
CA SER A 11 -0.22 12.35 -4.52
C SER A 11 -1.50 11.53 -4.52
N PHE A 12 -2.64 12.21 -4.49
CA PHE A 12 -3.96 11.59 -4.47
C PHE A 12 -4.87 12.25 -5.49
N HIS A 13 -5.67 11.43 -6.16
CA HIS A 13 -6.69 11.87 -7.09
C HIS A 13 -8.02 11.21 -6.72
N GLN A 14 -9.01 12.04 -6.42
CA GLN A 14 -10.39 11.60 -6.23
C GLN A 14 -11.13 11.71 -7.56
N PHE A 15 -11.76 10.61 -7.98
CA PHE A 15 -12.56 10.57 -9.20
C PHE A 15 -14.01 10.99 -8.91
N ASN A 16 -14.67 11.47 -9.96
CA ASN A 16 -16.11 11.73 -9.96
C ASN A 16 -16.81 10.62 -10.76
N PRO A 17 -17.86 9.96 -10.23
CA PRO A 17 -18.59 10.29 -9.00
C PRO A 17 -17.93 9.82 -7.69
N GLN A 18 -17.04 8.85 -7.74
CA GLN A 18 -16.41 8.27 -6.55
C GLN A 18 -15.12 7.51 -6.89
N GLY A 19 -14.41 7.07 -5.88
CA GLY A 19 -13.14 6.34 -6.01
C GLY A 19 -11.93 7.26 -5.84
N VAL A 20 -10.81 6.66 -5.42
CA VAL A 20 -9.55 7.36 -5.15
C VAL A 20 -8.39 6.52 -5.66
N SER A 21 -7.46 7.16 -6.36
CA SER A 21 -6.11 6.65 -6.59
C SER A 21 -5.12 7.46 -5.77
N GLY A 22 -4.22 6.79 -5.06
CA GLY A 22 -3.24 7.42 -4.19
C GLY A 22 -1.88 6.76 -4.27
N VAL A 23 -0.84 7.55 -4.12
CA VAL A 23 0.54 7.08 -3.97
C VAL A 23 1.23 7.81 -2.82
N VAL A 24 1.97 7.05 -2.03
CA VAL A 24 2.95 7.56 -1.08
C VAL A 24 4.31 7.04 -1.51
N VAL A 25 5.18 7.94 -1.92
CA VAL A 25 6.55 7.63 -2.28
C VAL A 25 7.37 7.58 -0.99
N ILE A 26 8.06 6.46 -0.78
CA ILE A 26 8.96 6.26 0.36
C ILE A 26 10.38 6.02 -0.14
N ALA A 27 11.38 6.13 0.74
CA ALA A 27 12.77 5.89 0.35
C ALA A 27 12.91 4.53 -0.38
N GLU A 28 13.38 4.60 -1.64
CA GLU A 28 13.68 3.46 -2.52
C GLU A 28 12.47 2.57 -2.91
N SER A 29 11.22 2.99 -2.65
CA SER A 29 10.03 2.17 -2.88
C SER A 29 8.73 2.99 -2.85
N HIS A 30 7.54 2.37 -2.65
CA HIS A 30 6.25 3.09 -2.70
C HIS A 30 5.08 2.30 -2.10
N LEU A 31 4.03 3.03 -1.73
CA LEU A 31 2.71 2.47 -1.46
C LEU A 31 1.70 3.06 -2.46
N PHE A 32 0.89 2.21 -3.09
CA PHE A 32 -0.23 2.63 -3.95
C PHE A 32 -1.55 2.10 -3.42
N ILE A 33 -2.63 2.83 -3.69
CA ILE A 33 -3.99 2.41 -3.39
C ILE A 33 -4.95 2.87 -4.49
N HIS A 34 -5.86 1.99 -4.87
CA HIS A 34 -6.96 2.25 -5.79
C HIS A 34 -8.27 1.74 -5.17
N THR A 35 -9.31 2.57 -5.16
CA THR A 35 -10.60 2.22 -4.55
C THR A 35 -11.74 2.26 -5.57
N TRP A 36 -12.65 1.29 -5.45
CA TRP A 36 -13.90 1.21 -6.19
C TRP A 36 -15.07 1.04 -5.20
N PRO A 37 -15.59 2.16 -4.67
CA PRO A 37 -16.65 2.13 -3.67
C PRO A 37 -17.93 1.39 -4.12
N GLU A 38 -18.26 1.42 -5.41
CA GLU A 38 -19.41 0.72 -6.01
C GLU A 38 -19.35 -0.79 -5.83
N TYR A 39 -18.15 -1.34 -5.66
CA TYR A 39 -17.92 -2.77 -5.42
C TYR A 39 -17.49 -3.06 -3.98
N GLY A 40 -17.33 -2.03 -3.14
CA GLY A 40 -16.70 -2.15 -1.82
C GLY A 40 -15.28 -2.73 -1.91
N TYR A 41 -14.55 -2.42 -2.98
CA TYR A 41 -13.26 -3.03 -3.30
C TYR A 41 -12.11 -2.02 -3.23
N VAL A 42 -10.95 -2.52 -2.80
CA VAL A 42 -9.68 -1.79 -2.78
C VAL A 42 -8.58 -2.71 -3.30
N ALA A 43 -7.75 -2.18 -4.19
CA ALA A 43 -6.46 -2.76 -4.53
C ALA A 43 -5.36 -1.88 -3.92
N ALA A 44 -4.34 -2.49 -3.33
CA ALA A 44 -3.22 -1.76 -2.76
C ALA A 44 -1.91 -2.52 -2.99
N ASP A 45 -0.85 -1.76 -3.28
CA ASP A 45 0.51 -2.26 -3.44
C ASP A 45 1.37 -1.66 -2.33
N ILE A 46 2.08 -2.51 -1.59
CA ILE A 46 3.01 -2.09 -0.55
C ILE A 46 4.37 -2.62 -0.93
N PHE A 47 5.17 -1.75 -1.53
CA PHE A 47 6.53 -2.06 -1.89
C PHE A 47 7.46 -1.33 -0.94
N THR A 48 8.33 -2.06 -0.26
CA THR A 48 9.29 -1.54 0.71
C THR A 48 10.68 -2.09 0.39
N CYS A 49 11.72 -1.31 0.68
CA CYS A 49 13.12 -1.74 0.60
C CYS A 49 13.70 -1.93 2.01
N GLY A 50 14.61 -2.89 2.16
CA GLY A 50 15.32 -3.17 3.41
C GLY A 50 14.49 -3.86 4.49
N ASN A 51 15.13 -4.11 5.65
CA ASN A 51 14.55 -4.90 6.75
C ASN A 51 13.89 -4.06 7.85
N SER A 52 13.95 -2.73 7.74
CA SER A 52 13.41 -1.80 8.74
C SER A 52 11.91 -1.56 8.59
N VAL A 53 11.35 -1.81 7.41
CA VAL A 53 9.93 -1.64 7.11
C VAL A 53 9.29 -3.02 6.96
N GLN A 54 8.17 -3.23 7.66
CA GLN A 54 7.43 -4.49 7.62
C GLN A 54 6.20 -4.33 6.72
N PRO A 55 6.22 -4.83 5.46
CA PRO A 55 5.11 -4.63 4.52
C PRO A 55 3.81 -5.27 5.01
N GLU A 56 3.90 -6.42 5.69
CA GLU A 56 2.75 -7.08 6.33
C GLU A 56 2.04 -6.16 7.34
N LYS A 57 2.78 -5.44 8.19
CA LYS A 57 2.18 -4.51 9.16
C LYS A 57 1.43 -3.38 8.46
N ALA A 58 1.98 -2.85 7.37
CA ALA A 58 1.30 -1.83 6.59
C ALA A 58 0.03 -2.39 5.92
N ALA A 59 0.06 -3.62 5.39
CA ALA A 59 -1.11 -4.29 4.84
C ALA A 59 -2.20 -4.48 5.91
N GLN A 60 -1.83 -4.95 7.10
CA GLN A 60 -2.76 -5.12 8.23
C GLN A 60 -3.37 -3.81 8.70
N ILE A 61 -2.60 -2.71 8.68
CA ILE A 61 -3.13 -1.37 8.97
C ILE A 61 -4.18 -0.98 7.93
N LEU A 62 -3.91 -1.18 6.64
CA LEU A 62 -4.88 -0.89 5.57
C LEU A 62 -6.17 -1.72 5.74
N VAL A 63 -6.06 -3.03 5.94
CA VAL A 63 -7.20 -3.93 6.15
C VAL A 63 -8.08 -3.43 7.30
N ARG A 64 -7.46 -3.08 8.45
CA ARG A 64 -8.18 -2.58 9.63
C ARG A 64 -8.83 -1.22 9.37
N LYS A 65 -8.09 -0.27 8.79
CA LYS A 65 -8.57 1.11 8.57
C LYS A 65 -9.68 1.17 7.53
N LEU A 66 -9.64 0.32 6.51
CA LEU A 66 -10.67 0.20 5.48
C LEU A 66 -11.87 -0.63 5.93
N GLY A 67 -11.80 -1.30 7.09
CA GLY A 67 -12.86 -2.19 7.57
C GLY A 67 -13.10 -3.39 6.64
N ALA A 68 -12.04 -3.85 5.96
CA ALA A 68 -12.15 -4.93 4.97
C ALA A 68 -12.54 -6.24 5.67
N LYS A 69 -13.73 -6.76 5.32
CA LYS A 69 -14.25 -8.03 5.88
C LYS A 69 -13.55 -9.25 5.28
N ASN A 70 -13.12 -9.14 4.04
CA ASN A 70 -12.36 -10.14 3.30
C ASN A 70 -11.12 -9.46 2.69
N HIS A 71 -9.98 -10.14 2.71
CA HIS A 71 -8.74 -9.67 2.09
C HIS A 71 -7.91 -10.85 1.59
N SER A 72 -7.08 -10.59 0.58
CA SER A 72 -6.06 -11.51 0.09
C SER A 72 -4.76 -10.72 -0.01
N ILE A 73 -3.68 -11.29 0.52
CA ILE A 73 -2.35 -10.67 0.52
C ILE A 73 -1.41 -11.65 -0.17
N VAL A 74 -0.67 -11.16 -1.16
CA VAL A 74 0.40 -11.91 -1.82
C VAL A 74 1.69 -11.15 -1.61
N GLU A 75 2.65 -11.79 -0.96
CA GLU A 75 3.99 -11.24 -0.79
C GLU A 75 4.91 -11.75 -1.88
N ILE A 76 5.66 -10.84 -2.50
CA ILE A 76 6.63 -11.16 -3.55
C ILE A 76 7.96 -10.54 -3.16
N GLN A 77 8.97 -11.38 -2.95
CA GLN A 77 10.34 -10.90 -2.77
C GLN A 77 10.89 -10.40 -4.11
N ARG A 78 11.45 -9.20 -4.11
CA ARG A 78 11.99 -8.53 -5.31
C ARG A 78 13.49 -8.35 -5.16
N GLY A 79 14.22 -8.42 -6.28
CA GLY A 79 15.66 -8.19 -6.29
C GLY A 79 16.46 -9.29 -5.56
N ILE A 80 16.05 -10.56 -5.70
CA ILE A 80 16.85 -11.70 -5.22
C ILE A 80 18.11 -11.74 -6.08
N LEU A 81 19.24 -11.35 -5.48
CA LEU A 81 20.55 -11.46 -6.10
C LEU A 81 21.14 -12.80 -5.67
N ASP A 82 21.50 -13.63 -6.65
CA ASP A 82 22.31 -14.81 -6.40
C ASP A 82 23.71 -14.32 -5.99
N THR A 83 23.97 -14.28 -4.68
CA THR A 83 25.32 -14.11 -4.13
C THR A 83 26.01 -15.45 -3.97
#